data_AF-A0A8T9DB01-F1
#
_entry.id   AF-A0A8T9DB01-F1
#
_cell.length_a   1.000
_cell.length_b   1.000
_cell.length_c   1.000
_cell.angle_alpha   90.00
_cell.angle_beta   90.00
_cell.angle_gamma   90.00
#
_symmetry.space_group_name_H-M   'P 1'
#
loop_
_entity.id
_entity.type
_entity.pdbx_description
1 polymer ?
#
loop_
_entity_poly.entity_id
_entity_poly.type
_entity_poly.pdbx_seq_one_letter_code
_entity_poly.pdbx_strand_id
1 'polypeptide(L)'
;MRRYALAIALGIVAVSGPVSSVFAATAPCEETLKALRAAEATAKLGDADKNKVSELETKGIERCNADDDKRADDFFAQAMKVMGK
;
A
#
# COMPACT_ATOMS: atom_id res chain seq x y z
N MET A 1 25.85 -37.81 55.23
CA MET A 1 25.32 -36.50 55.66
C MET A 1 26.01 -35.40 54.85
N ARG A 2 25.31 -34.76 53.90
CA ARG A 2 25.51 -33.34 53.61
C ARG A 2 24.35 -32.84 52.75
N ARG A 3 23.55 -31.98 53.38
CA ARG A 3 22.37 -31.32 52.84
C ARG A 3 22.83 -30.23 51.88
N TYR A 4 22.39 -30.27 50.63
CA TYR A 4 22.36 -29.11 49.77
C TYR A 4 21.00 -29.09 49.07
N ALA A 5 20.00 -28.62 49.80
CA ALA A 5 18.78 -28.09 49.22
C ALA A 5 19.12 -26.69 48.69
N LEU A 6 19.00 -26.50 47.38
CA LEU A 6 18.91 -25.18 46.79
C LEU A 6 18.00 -25.29 45.55
N ALA A 7 16.72 -25.03 45.81
CA ALA A 7 15.72 -24.76 44.82
C ALA A 7 16.04 -23.42 44.15
N ILE A 8 16.11 -23.40 42.82
CA ILE A 8 15.98 -22.16 42.03
C ILE A 8 14.98 -22.47 40.92
N ALA A 9 13.73 -22.10 41.17
CA ALA A 9 12.74 -21.90 40.12
C ALA A 9 13.11 -20.61 39.38
N LEU A 10 13.41 -20.70 38.08
CA LEU A 10 13.59 -19.54 37.21
C LEU A 10 12.43 -19.51 36.23
N GLY A 11 11.65 -18.43 36.36
CA GLY A 11 10.36 -18.24 35.73
C GLY A 11 10.43 -18.00 34.23
N ILE A 12 9.29 -18.28 33.61
CA ILE A 12 8.95 -18.02 32.22
C ILE A 12 8.92 -16.51 31.99
N VAL A 13 9.64 -16.03 30.98
CA VAL A 13 9.28 -14.77 30.28
C VAL A 13 9.23 -15.08 28.79
N ALA A 14 8.03 -15.37 28.30
CA ALA A 14 7.75 -15.35 26.88
C ALA A 14 7.75 -13.88 26.44
N VAL A 15 8.80 -13.44 25.77
CA VAL A 15 8.77 -12.20 24.98
C VAL A 15 8.08 -12.53 23.67
N SER A 16 6.75 -12.58 23.67
CA SER A 16 5.97 -12.36 22.45
C SER A 16 5.95 -10.86 22.21
N GLY A 17 7.02 -10.34 21.60
CA GLY A 17 7.08 -8.96 21.16
C GLY A 17 6.05 -8.71 20.06
N PRO A 18 5.18 -7.69 20.16
CA PRO A 18 4.25 -7.36 19.10
C PRO A 18 4.99 -6.58 18.01
N VAL A 19 4.68 -6.99 16.77
CA VAL A 19 4.55 -6.20 15.55
C VAL A 19 5.71 -5.28 15.16
N SER A 20 6.47 -5.74 14.16
CA SER A 20 6.85 -4.85 13.07
C SER A 20 6.09 -5.32 11.85
N SER A 21 4.91 -4.74 11.61
CA SER A 21 4.39 -4.67 10.24
C SER A 21 5.49 -3.99 9.43
N VAL A 22 6.24 -4.79 8.68
CA VAL A 22 7.16 -4.32 7.65
C VAL A 22 6.42 -3.22 6.91
N PHE A 23 6.91 -1.99 6.99
CA PHE A 23 6.49 -0.93 6.10
C PHE A 23 6.63 -1.53 4.70
N ALA A 24 5.51 -1.88 4.08
CA ALA A 24 5.49 -2.13 2.65
C ALA A 24 6.06 -0.85 2.07
N ALA A 25 7.28 -0.92 1.53
CA ALA A 25 7.84 0.18 0.78
C ALA A 25 6.74 0.57 -0.21
N THR A 26 6.25 1.81 -0.10
CA THR A 26 5.24 2.30 -1.02
C THR A 26 5.79 2.04 -2.41
N ALA A 27 5.05 1.27 -3.22
CA ALA A 27 5.48 1.00 -4.57
C ALA A 27 5.65 2.36 -5.27
N PRO A 28 6.66 2.52 -6.13
CA PRO A 28 6.84 3.76 -6.88
C PRO A 28 5.56 4.07 -7.68
N CYS A 29 5.24 5.35 -7.87
CA CYS A 29 3.99 5.80 -8.49
C CYS A 29 3.80 5.27 -9.93
N GLU A 30 4.88 4.84 -10.59
CA GLU A 30 4.83 4.17 -11.89
C GLU A 30 4.17 2.79 -11.82
N GLU A 31 4.27 2.08 -10.70
CA GLU A 31 3.61 0.78 -10.52
C GLU A 31 2.09 0.96 -10.30
N THR A 32 1.69 1.99 -9.55
CA THR A 32 0.26 2.33 -9.39
C THR A 32 -0.32 2.85 -10.72
N LEU A 33 0.42 3.68 -11.47
CA LEU A 33 0.06 4.10 -12.83
C LEU A 33 -0.09 2.91 -13.79
N LYS A 34 0.84 1.95 -13.75
CA LYS A 34 0.76 0.74 -14.58
C LYS A 34 -0.48 -0.09 -14.24
N ALA A 35 -0.81 -0.24 -12.95
CA ALA A 35 -2.03 -0.91 -12.53
C ALA A 35 -3.28 -0.17 -13.04
N LEU A 36 -3.29 1.16 -12.95
CA LEU A 36 -4.37 2.00 -13.49
C LEU A 36 -4.58 1.78 -15.00
N ARG A 37 -3.50 1.80 -15.78
CA ARG A 37 -3.57 1.60 -17.24
C ARG A 37 -4.02 0.20 -17.64
N ALA A 38 -3.55 -0.82 -16.91
CA ALA A 38 -4.04 -2.19 -17.12
C ALA A 38 -5.53 -2.31 -16.80
N ALA A 39 -5.97 -1.62 -15.76
CA ALA A 39 -7.36 -1.51 -15.38
C ALA A 39 -8.21 -0.81 -16.45
N GLU A 40 -7.73 0.32 -16.99
CA GLU A 40 -8.39 1.09 -18.03
C GLU A 40 -8.51 0.31 -19.35
N ALA A 41 -7.46 -0.42 -19.75
CA ALA A 41 -7.46 -1.24 -20.97
C ALA A 41 -8.54 -2.32 -20.99
N THR A 42 -9.06 -2.71 -19.82
CA THR A 42 -10.12 -3.73 -19.67
C THR A 42 -11.48 -3.12 -19.33
N ALA A 43 -11.55 -1.83 -19.00
CA ALA A 43 -12.76 -1.18 -18.56
C ALA A 43 -13.67 -0.81 -19.74
N LYS A 44 -14.97 -1.09 -19.60
CA LYS A 44 -16.00 -0.60 -20.52
C LYS A 44 -16.66 0.64 -19.92
N LEU A 45 -16.10 1.79 -20.23
CA LEU A 45 -16.54 3.09 -19.70
C LEU A 45 -17.39 3.86 -20.71
N GLY A 46 -18.38 4.59 -20.22
CA GLY A 46 -19.03 5.65 -20.99
C GLY A 46 -18.11 6.86 -21.15
N ASP A 47 -18.44 7.78 -22.08
CA ASP A 47 -17.56 8.90 -22.41
C ASP A 47 -17.27 9.84 -21.22
N ALA A 48 -18.26 10.05 -20.35
CA ALA A 48 -18.08 10.85 -19.15
C ALA A 48 -17.04 10.23 -18.19
N ASP A 49 -17.12 8.92 -17.95
CA ASP A 49 -16.20 8.21 -17.07
C ASP A 49 -14.80 8.12 -17.68
N LYS A 50 -14.68 7.91 -19.01
CA LYS A 50 -13.40 7.96 -19.71
C LYS A 50 -12.70 9.29 -19.53
N ASN A 51 -13.43 10.39 -19.76
CA ASN A 51 -12.89 11.74 -19.57
C ASN A 51 -12.44 11.95 -18.13
N LYS A 52 -13.20 11.42 -17.16
CA LYS A 52 -12.83 11.55 -15.74
C LYS A 52 -11.60 10.75 -15.36
N VAL A 53 -11.48 9.51 -15.85
CA VAL A 53 -10.28 8.66 -15.66
C VAL A 53 -9.06 9.34 -16.27
N SER A 54 -9.16 9.83 -17.51
CA SER A 54 -8.05 10.51 -18.20
C SER A 54 -7.59 11.79 -17.49
N GLU A 55 -8.53 12.59 -16.95
CA GLU A 55 -8.20 13.78 -16.15
C GLU A 55 -7.43 13.41 -14.88
N LEU A 56 -7.88 12.35 -14.19
CA LEU A 56 -7.24 11.87 -12.95
C LEU A 56 -5.88 11.24 -13.23
N GLU A 57 -5.75 10.44 -14.29
CA GLU A 57 -4.47 9.86 -14.72
C GLU A 57 -3.47 10.99 -15.04
N THR A 58 -3.87 11.99 -15.81
CA THR A 58 -3.01 13.13 -16.17
C THR A 58 -2.51 13.86 -14.93
N LYS A 59 -3.41 14.18 -13.98
CA LYS A 59 -3.01 14.79 -12.70
C LYS A 59 -2.10 13.90 -11.87
N GLY A 60 -2.35 12.60 -11.88
CA GLY A 60 -1.50 11.64 -11.20
C GLY A 60 -0.10 11.59 -11.79
N ILE A 61 0.03 11.56 -13.12
CA ILE A 61 1.32 11.61 -13.84
C ILE A 61 2.07 12.91 -13.53
N GLU A 62 1.40 14.07 -13.52
CA GLU A 62 2.03 15.34 -13.18
C GLU A 62 2.61 15.33 -11.76
N ARG A 63 1.93 14.69 -10.80
CA ARG A 63 2.42 14.55 -9.42
C ARG A 63 3.53 13.52 -9.31
N CYS A 64 3.41 12.40 -10.02
CA CYS A 64 4.41 11.34 -10.08
C CYS A 64 5.73 11.86 -10.65
N ASN A 65 5.69 12.60 -11.76
CA ASN A 65 6.87 13.25 -12.35
C ASN A 65 7.48 14.34 -11.44
N ALA A 66 6.74 14.81 -10.44
CA ALA A 66 7.22 15.77 -9.44
C ALA A 66 7.69 15.10 -8.15
N ASP A 67 7.90 13.77 -8.17
CA ASP A 67 8.24 12.92 -7.02
C ASP A 67 7.23 13.05 -5.86
N ASP A 68 5.99 13.44 -6.16
CA ASP A 68 4.89 13.51 -5.20
C ASP A 68 3.99 12.29 -5.30
N ASP A 69 4.58 11.15 -4.94
CA ASP A 69 3.96 9.83 -5.06
C ASP A 69 2.63 9.76 -4.33
N LYS A 70 2.54 10.39 -3.14
CA LYS A 70 1.32 10.36 -2.34
C LYS A 70 0.15 10.99 -3.07
N ARG A 71 0.32 12.19 -3.66
CA ARG A 71 -0.77 12.83 -4.41
C ARG A 71 -1.02 12.13 -5.73
N ALA A 72 0.01 11.56 -6.36
CA ALA A 72 -0.16 10.75 -7.56
C ALA A 72 -1.07 9.54 -7.30
N ASP A 73 -0.75 8.77 -6.26
CA ASP A 73 -1.50 7.59 -5.85
C ASP A 73 -2.95 7.93 -5.45
N ASP A 74 -3.18 9.07 -4.79
CA ASP A 74 -4.53 9.53 -4.48
C ASP A 74 -5.36 9.80 -5.76
N PHE A 75 -4.76 10.35 -6.81
CA PHE A 75 -5.43 10.54 -8.10
C PHE A 75 -5.67 9.21 -8.81
N PHE A 76 -4.67 8.31 -8.84
CA PHE A 76 -4.83 7.01 -9.45
C PHE A 76 -5.89 6.16 -8.74
N ALA A 77 -5.95 6.20 -7.41
CA ALA A 77 -6.99 5.54 -6.63
C ALA A 77 -8.40 6.11 -6.91
N GLN A 78 -8.53 7.42 -7.13
CA GLN A 78 -9.78 8.02 -7.58
C GLN A 78 -10.18 7.52 -8.98
N ALA A 79 -9.22 7.40 -9.90
CA ALA A 79 -9.48 6.90 -11.24
C ALA A 79 -9.93 5.43 -11.21
N MET A 80 -9.30 4.60 -10.36
CA MET A 80 -9.71 3.22 -10.11
C MET A 80 -11.16 3.11 -9.61
N LYS A 81 -11.57 3.99 -8.68
CA LYS A 81 -12.96 4.05 -8.19
C LYS A 81 -13.96 4.41 -9.29
N VAL A 82 -13.63 5.33 -10.20
CA VAL A 82 -14.48 5.66 -11.36
C VAL A 82 -14.70 4.42 -12.24
N MET A 83 -13.68 3.56 -12.37
CA MET A 83 -13.77 2.30 -13.10
C MET A 83 -14.40 1.14 -12.30
N GLY A 84 -14.83 1.38 -11.06
CA GLY A 84 -15.39 0.36 -10.17
C GLY A 84 -14.38 -0.68 -9.66
N LYS A 85 -13.11 -0.29 -9.50
CA LYS A 85 -12.03 -1.15 -9.00
C LYS A 85 -11.63 -0.82 -7.57
#